data_AF-A0A4Y2E8R3-F1
#
_entry.id   AF-A0A4Y2E8R3-F1
#
_cell.length_a   1.000
_cell.length_b   1.000
_cell.length_c   1.000
_cell.angle_alpha   90.00
_cell.angle_beta   90.00
_cell.angle_gamma   90.00
#
_symmetry.space_group_name_H-M   'P 1'
#
loop_
_entity.id
_entity.type
_entity.pdbx_description
1 polymer ?
#
loop_
_entity_poly.entity_id
_entity_poly.type
_entity_poly.pdbx_seq_one_letter_code
_entity_poly.pdbx_strand_id
1 'polypeptide(L)'
;MRLDLPSTAVVGDRFGFWYRAVAAIASSVLHDVGLTTSNNSDLVVDENKLRREKAKVRKDVKFQALSESQTLPLKGLYFDGHKDFTLIEERVDAKRYTRKAKEERLCLIAELGSRYITHFSSSFGTSKQISATIIGYFEGITRDLSQLSAIGCDGTSVNTGWKFGVWN
;
A
#
# COMPACT_ATOMS: atom_id res chain seq x y z
N MET A 1 13.94 -29.84 -4.43
CA MET A 1 12.54 -29.36 -4.49
C MET A 1 12.41 -28.12 -3.62
N ARG A 2 11.71 -27.07 -4.04
CA ARG A 2 11.61 -25.81 -3.27
C ARG A 2 10.26 -25.79 -2.55
N LEU A 3 10.26 -25.66 -1.23
CA LEU A 3 9.04 -25.62 -0.41
C LEU A 3 8.47 -24.20 -0.41
N ASP A 4 7.27 -24.03 -0.92
CA ASP A 4 6.51 -22.79 -0.82
C ASP A 4 5.67 -22.81 0.47
N LEU A 5 5.66 -21.70 1.21
CA LEU A 5 5.06 -21.59 2.55
C LEU A 5 4.11 -20.37 2.67
N PRO A 6 3.14 -20.22 1.76
CA PRO A 6 2.28 -19.03 1.72
C PRO A 6 1.46 -18.88 3.01
N SER A 7 0.89 -19.97 3.54
CA SER A 7 0.09 -19.95 4.77
C SER A 7 0.90 -19.52 5.99
N THR A 8 2.11 -20.06 6.15
CA THR A 8 3.02 -19.70 7.24
C THR A 8 3.45 -18.24 7.16
N ALA A 9 3.70 -17.74 5.94
CA ALA A 9 4.03 -16.33 5.71
C ALA A 9 2.86 -15.39 6.03
N VAL A 10 1.63 -15.75 5.64
CA VAL A 10 0.40 -14.98 5.96
C VAL A 10 0.19 -14.90 7.47
N VAL A 11 0.28 -16.04 8.17
CA VAL A 11 0.08 -16.10 9.62
C VAL A 11 1.16 -15.31 10.35
N GLY A 12 2.42 -15.49 9.98
CA GLY A 12 3.54 -14.74 10.55
C GLY A 12 3.39 -13.23 10.37
N ASP A 13 2.93 -12.78 9.19
CA ASP A 13 2.67 -11.36 8.93
C ASP A 13 1.47 -10.82 9.71
N ARG A 14 0.38 -11.60 9.80
CA ARG A 14 -0.85 -11.22 10.52
C ARG A 14 -0.60 -10.94 11.99
N PHE A 15 0.22 -11.75 12.65
CA PHE A 15 0.50 -11.63 14.08
C PHE A 15 1.77 -10.83 14.39
N GLY A 16 2.48 -10.33 13.37
CA GLY A 16 3.70 -9.54 13.55
C GLY A 16 4.87 -10.33 14.15
N PHE A 17 4.89 -11.66 13.99
CA PHE A 17 5.95 -12.48 14.57
C PHE A 17 7.30 -12.25 13.88
N TRP A 18 8.38 -12.40 14.66
CA TRP A 18 9.73 -12.35 14.12
C TRP A 18 9.96 -13.53 13.15
N TYR A 19 10.47 -13.25 11.95
CA TYR A 19 10.64 -14.28 10.91
C TYR A 19 11.48 -15.47 11.35
N ARG A 20 12.53 -15.23 12.15
CA ARG A 20 13.35 -16.29 12.76
C ARG A 20 12.55 -17.22 13.64
N ALA A 21 11.64 -16.69 14.47
CA ALA A 21 10.78 -17.50 15.32
C ALA A 21 9.84 -18.36 14.47
N VAL A 22 9.20 -17.76 13.47
CA VAL A 22 8.30 -18.48 12.55
C VAL A 22 9.04 -19.55 11.76
N ALA A 23 10.26 -19.25 11.30
CA ALA A 23 11.11 -20.19 10.57
C ALA A 23 11.58 -21.36 11.45
N ALA A 24 11.92 -21.10 12.72
CA ALA A 24 12.28 -22.13 13.68
C ALA A 24 11.10 -23.06 13.98
N ILE A 25 9.90 -22.50 14.22
CA ILE A 25 8.67 -23.28 14.43
C ILE A 25 8.34 -24.11 13.18
N ALA A 26 8.41 -23.52 11.99
CA ALA A 26 8.14 -24.25 10.76
C ALA A 26 9.15 -25.39 10.54
N SER A 27 10.44 -25.15 10.82
CA SER A 27 11.48 -26.17 10.71
C SER A 27 11.35 -27.27 11.76
N SER A 28 10.95 -26.94 12.99
CA SER A 28 10.72 -27.95 14.03
C SER A 28 9.55 -28.86 13.66
N VAL A 29 8.44 -28.28 13.17
CA VAL A 29 7.30 -29.05 12.69
C VAL A 29 7.70 -29.97 11.54
N LEU A 30 8.47 -29.48 10.55
CA LEU A 30 8.98 -30.32 9.45
C LEU A 30 9.88 -31.46 9.93
N HIS A 31 10.63 -31.24 11.01
CA HIS A 31 11.44 -32.29 11.63
C HIS A 31 10.58 -33.33 12.35
N ASP A 32 9.58 -32.89 13.11
CA ASP A 32 8.66 -33.77 13.84
C ASP A 32 7.82 -34.64 12.90
N VAL A 33 7.45 -34.13 11.72
CA VAL A 33 6.74 -34.92 10.68
C VAL A 33 7.67 -35.74 9.79
N GLY A 34 8.98 -35.74 10.06
CA GLY A 34 9.98 -36.54 9.34
C GLY A 34 10.31 -36.06 7.93
N LEU A 35 9.87 -34.85 7.54
CA LEU A 35 10.19 -34.25 6.24
C LEU A 35 11.62 -33.69 6.20
N THR A 36 12.14 -33.27 7.34
CA THR A 36 13.55 -32.96 7.53
C THR A 36 14.15 -33.92 8.54
N THR A 37 15.35 -34.43 8.25
CA THR A 37 16.11 -35.25 9.19
C THR A 37 17.50 -34.64 9.34
N SER A 38 18.30 -35.16 10.28
CA SER A 38 19.71 -34.74 10.42
C SER A 38 20.50 -34.84 9.11
N ASN A 39 20.12 -35.77 8.24
CA ASN A 39 20.83 -36.08 7.00
C ASN A 39 20.20 -35.40 5.77
N ASN A 40 18.99 -34.84 5.90
CA ASN A 40 18.29 -34.16 4.81
C ASN A 40 17.69 -32.83 5.30
N SER A 41 18.35 -31.74 4.91
CA SER A 41 18.01 -30.37 5.30
C SER A 41 17.41 -29.53 4.16
N ASP A 42 17.08 -30.15 3.03
CA ASP A 42 16.61 -29.44 1.83
C ASP A 42 15.35 -28.60 2.09
N LEU A 43 14.47 -29.12 2.94
CA LEU A 43 13.19 -28.52 3.30
C LEU A 43 13.25 -27.58 4.51
N VAL A 44 14.41 -27.42 5.16
CA VAL A 44 14.56 -26.53 6.33
C VAL A 44 14.13 -25.11 5.97
N VAL A 45 13.32 -24.51 6.83
CA VAL A 45 12.79 -23.16 6.62
C VAL A 45 13.74 -22.16 7.26
N ASP A 46 14.38 -21.34 6.44
CA ASP A 46 15.17 -20.21 6.92
C ASP A 46 14.38 -18.89 6.83
N GLU A 47 14.88 -17.87 7.55
CA GLU A 47 14.30 -16.54 7.57
C GLU A 47 14.18 -15.91 6.17
N ASN A 48 15.16 -16.13 5.28
CA ASN A 48 15.14 -15.58 3.93
C ASN A 48 14.11 -16.28 3.03
N LYS A 49 13.89 -17.59 3.19
CA LYS A 49 12.79 -18.31 2.54
C LYS A 49 11.45 -17.68 2.93
N LEU A 50 11.19 -17.50 4.23
CA LEU A 50 9.95 -16.90 4.72
C LEU A 50 9.79 -15.44 4.25
N ARG A 51 10.87 -14.66 4.23
CA ARG A 51 10.85 -13.27 3.74
C ARG A 51 10.48 -13.19 2.25
N ARG A 52 10.95 -14.12 1.43
CA ARG A 52 10.60 -14.21 0.00
C ARG A 52 9.13 -14.58 -0.18
N GLU A 53 8.65 -15.59 0.54
CA GLU A 53 7.24 -16.00 0.48
C GLU A 53 6.31 -14.88 0.92
N LYS A 54 6.64 -14.17 2.00
CA LYS A 54 5.90 -12.98 2.42
C LYS A 54 5.85 -11.91 1.33
N ALA A 55 6.96 -11.67 0.65
CA ALA A 55 6.99 -10.69 -0.44
C ALA A 55 6.10 -11.10 -1.61
N LYS A 56 6.02 -12.40 -1.95
CA LYS A 56 5.07 -12.92 -2.94
C LYS A 56 3.62 -12.72 -2.46
N VAL A 57 3.29 -13.24 -1.28
CA VAL A 57 1.96 -13.14 -0.67
C VAL A 57 1.47 -11.69 -0.62
N ARG A 58 2.31 -10.74 -0.20
CA ARG A 58 1.93 -9.32 -0.16
C ARG A 58 1.66 -8.73 -1.54
N LYS A 59 2.41 -9.15 -2.56
CA LYS A 59 2.15 -8.74 -3.95
C LYS A 59 0.83 -9.31 -4.43
N ASP A 60 0.56 -10.58 -4.16
CA ASP A 60 -0.65 -11.27 -4.60
C ASP A 60 -1.89 -10.67 -3.91
N VAL A 61 -1.84 -10.46 -2.60
CA VAL A 61 -2.92 -9.79 -1.83
C VAL A 61 -3.14 -8.37 -2.33
N LYS A 62 -2.07 -7.62 -2.62
CA LYS A 62 -2.20 -6.26 -3.17
C LYS A 62 -2.83 -6.28 -4.57
N PHE A 63 -2.43 -7.22 -5.41
CA PHE A 63 -2.99 -7.37 -6.76
C PHE A 63 -4.47 -7.76 -6.70
N GLN A 64 -4.82 -8.72 -5.84
CA GLN A 64 -6.20 -9.15 -5.63
C GLN A 64 -7.06 -8.00 -5.09
N ALA A 65 -6.58 -7.27 -4.08
CA ALA A 65 -7.26 -6.08 -3.57
C ALA A 65 -7.45 -5.01 -4.65
N LEU A 66 -6.46 -4.81 -5.53
CA LEU A 66 -6.59 -3.89 -6.66
C LEU A 66 -7.62 -4.39 -7.68
N SER A 67 -7.64 -5.68 -8.03
CA SER A 67 -8.62 -6.23 -8.97
C SER A 67 -10.04 -6.18 -8.41
N GLU A 68 -10.24 -6.58 -7.15
CA GLU A 68 -11.52 -6.43 -6.43
C GLU A 68 -11.90 -4.96 -6.28
N SER A 69 -10.90 -4.07 -6.21
CA SER A 69 -11.15 -2.64 -6.19
C SER A 69 -11.72 -2.12 -7.50
N GLN A 70 -11.21 -2.61 -8.63
CA GLN A 70 -11.58 -2.20 -9.97
C GLN A 70 -12.91 -2.80 -10.43
N THR A 71 -13.26 -4.02 -9.98
CA THR A 71 -14.54 -4.66 -10.34
C THR A 71 -15.74 -4.03 -9.66
N LEU A 72 -15.56 -3.44 -8.48
CA LEU A 72 -16.64 -2.77 -7.77
C LEU A 72 -16.89 -1.37 -8.37
N PRO A 73 -18.15 -1.05 -8.73
CA PRO A 73 -18.49 0.24 -9.30
C PRO A 73 -18.19 1.37 -8.32
N LEU A 74 -17.49 2.39 -8.79
CA LEU A 74 -17.19 3.58 -8.01
C LEU A 74 -18.38 4.53 -8.07
N LYS A 75 -19.23 4.55 -7.04
CA LYS A 75 -20.42 5.43 -7.00
C LYS A 75 -20.13 6.81 -6.44
N GLY A 76 -19.19 6.91 -5.51
CA GLY A 76 -18.72 8.19 -5.00
C GLY A 76 -17.22 8.18 -4.77
N LEU A 77 -16.61 9.35 -4.92
CA LEU A 77 -15.20 9.58 -4.66
C LEU A 77 -15.08 10.67 -3.60
N TYR A 78 -14.30 10.43 -2.56
CA TYR A 78 -13.91 11.46 -1.62
C TYR A 78 -12.40 11.64 -1.68
N PHE A 79 -11.95 12.89 -1.63
CA PHE A 79 -10.53 13.18 -1.49
C PHE A 79 -10.26 14.13 -0.34
N ASP A 80 -9.12 13.89 0.30
CA ASP A 80 -8.66 14.71 1.41
C ASP A 80 -7.22 15.15 1.17
N GLY A 81 -7.00 16.45 1.30
CA GLY A 81 -5.71 17.09 1.10
C GLY A 81 -5.10 17.46 2.44
N HIS A 82 -3.96 16.87 2.78
CA HIS A 82 -3.27 17.16 4.02
C HIS A 82 -1.86 17.70 3.78
N LYS A 83 -1.46 18.74 4.52
CA LYS A 83 -0.13 19.35 4.41
C LYS A 83 0.59 19.27 5.75
N ASP A 84 1.43 18.26 5.88
CA ASP A 84 2.12 17.92 7.11
C ASP A 84 3.61 18.17 7.06
N PHE A 85 4.19 18.40 8.24
CA PHE A 85 5.64 18.25 8.40
C PHE A 85 6.01 16.77 8.45
N THR A 86 6.71 16.30 7.42
CA THR A 86 7.33 14.99 7.37
C THR A 86 8.84 15.11 7.64
N LEU A 87 9.46 14.04 8.11
CA LEU A 87 10.92 13.95 8.18
C LEU A 87 11.44 13.40 6.85
N ILE A 88 12.30 14.17 6.18
CA ILE A 88 13.01 13.72 4.98
C ILE A 88 14.49 13.49 5.29
N GLU A 89 15.04 12.43 4.70
CA GLU A 89 16.48 12.16 4.71
C GLU A 89 17.13 12.96 3.57
N GLU A 90 18.02 13.86 3.92
CA GLU A 90 18.83 14.62 2.98
C GLU A 90 20.26 14.10 3.03
N ARG A 91 20.81 13.76 1.87
CA ARG A 91 22.21 13.38 1.75
C ARG A 91 23.02 14.60 1.35
N VAL A 92 23.90 15.01 2.25
CA VAL A 92 24.92 16.01 1.97
C VAL A 92 26.27 15.29 2.11
N ASP A 93 26.99 15.19 0.99
CA ASP A 93 28.18 14.36 0.83
C ASP A 93 27.92 12.88 1.16
N ALA A 94 28.71 12.29 2.06
CA ALA A 94 28.58 10.92 2.56
C ALA A 94 27.70 10.80 3.82
N LYS A 95 27.19 11.91 4.35
CA LYS A 95 26.41 11.94 5.60
C LYS A 95 24.92 12.11 5.33
N ARG A 96 24.11 11.45 6.16
CA ARG A 96 22.64 11.49 6.12
C ARG A 96 22.15 12.41 7.23
N TYR A 97 21.43 13.45 6.85
CA TYR A 97 20.80 14.38 7.78
C TYR A 97 19.29 14.23 7.69
N THR A 98 18.61 14.40 8.82
CA THR A 98 17.14 14.41 8.83
C THR A 98 16.68 15.86 8.98
N ARG A 99 15.82 16.31 8.08
CA ARG A 99 15.15 17.62 8.23
C ARG A 99 13.64 17.48 8.14
N LYS A 100 12.93 18.42 8.78
CA LYS A 100 11.48 18.55 8.62
C LYS A 100 11.19 19.32 7.33
N ALA A 101 10.37 18.73 6.47
CA ALA A 101 9.85 19.39 5.27
C ALA A 101 8.34 19.32 5.26
N LYS A 102 7.68 20.32 4.68
CA LYS A 102 6.23 20.25 4.44
C LYS A 102 6.00 19.38 3.21
N GLU A 103 5.27 18.29 3.40
CA GLU A 103 4.82 17.40 2.34
C GLU A 103 3.31 17.57 2.18
N GLU A 104 2.87 17.79 0.95
CA GLU A 104 1.45 17.74 0.59
C GLU A 104 1.10 16.32 0.19
N ARG A 105 0.02 15.81 0.79
CA ARG A 105 -0.52 14.49 0.53
C ARG A 105 -1.98 14.62 0.13
N LEU A 106 -2.36 13.91 -0.92
CA LEU A 106 -3.73 13.80 -1.39
C LEU A 106 -4.16 12.35 -1.24
N CYS A 107 -5.19 12.08 -0.45
CA CYS A 107 -5.77 10.75 -0.27
C CYS A 107 -7.05 10.62 -1.09
N LEU A 108 -7.24 9.50 -1.80
CA LEU A 108 -8.46 9.16 -2.52
C LEU A 108 -9.15 7.96 -1.88
N ILE A 109 -10.44 8.11 -1.61
CA ILE A 109 -11.29 7.11 -0.98
C ILE A 109 -12.55 6.91 -1.81
N ALA A 110 -12.95 5.66 -2.01
CA ALA A 110 -14.23 5.32 -2.60
C ALA A 110 -15.33 5.40 -1.54
N GLU A 111 -16.38 6.17 -1.84
CA GLU A 111 -17.58 6.27 -1.01
C GLU A 111 -18.55 5.13 -1.31
N LEU A 112 -19.26 4.71 -0.25
CA LEU A 112 -19.75 3.35 0.04
C LEU A 112 -18.65 2.44 0.59
N GLY A 113 -18.41 2.53 1.91
CA GLY A 113 -17.50 1.68 2.66
C GLY A 113 -16.11 2.27 2.91
N SER A 114 -15.90 3.56 2.60
CA SER A 114 -14.66 4.31 2.85
C SER A 114 -13.40 3.55 2.42
N ARG A 115 -13.48 2.92 1.25
CA ARG A 115 -12.43 2.03 0.77
C ARG A 115 -11.30 2.88 0.18
N TYR A 116 -10.12 2.74 0.76
CA TYR A 116 -8.91 3.39 0.26
C TYR A 116 -8.62 3.01 -1.21
N ILE A 117 -8.38 4.02 -2.05
CA ILE A 117 -8.00 3.84 -3.47
C ILE A 117 -6.49 4.02 -3.60
N THR A 118 -5.99 5.23 -3.29
CA THR A 118 -4.59 5.60 -3.44
C THR A 118 -4.27 6.87 -2.66
N HIS A 119 -2.98 7.21 -2.56
CA HIS A 119 -2.51 8.52 -2.13
C HIS A 119 -1.44 9.03 -3.07
N PHE A 120 -1.23 10.33 -3.06
CA PHE A 120 -0.19 11.01 -3.83
C PHE A 120 0.61 11.94 -2.93
N SER A 121 1.93 11.96 -3.11
CA SER A 121 2.90 12.77 -2.34
C SER A 121 3.60 13.78 -3.25
N SER A 122 2.84 14.67 -3.89
CA SER A 122 3.38 15.73 -4.75
C SER A 122 3.03 17.11 -4.20
N SER A 123 3.84 18.11 -4.54
CA SER A 123 3.48 19.51 -4.32
C SER A 123 2.37 19.87 -5.30
N PHE A 124 1.12 19.67 -4.88
CA PHE A 124 -0.03 19.99 -5.71
C PHE A 124 -0.16 21.49 -5.84
N GLY A 125 0.07 22.27 -4.78
CA GLY A 125 0.19 23.74 -4.80
C GLY A 125 -1.05 24.53 -5.26
N THR A 126 -1.90 23.95 -6.11
CA THR A 126 -3.11 24.51 -6.70
C THR A 126 -4.15 23.42 -6.92
N SER A 127 -5.43 23.80 -6.87
CA SER A 127 -6.57 22.94 -7.20
C SER A 127 -6.51 22.31 -8.59
N LYS A 128 -6.00 23.05 -9.59
CA LYS A 128 -5.85 22.55 -10.97
C LYS A 128 -4.91 21.34 -11.05
N GLN A 129 -3.85 21.34 -10.26
CA GLN A 129 -2.91 20.23 -10.22
C GLN A 129 -3.52 19.02 -9.47
N ILE A 130 -4.33 19.28 -8.44
CA ILE A 130 -5.11 18.23 -7.75
C ILE A 130 -6.07 17.55 -8.75
N SER A 131 -6.91 18.32 -9.46
CA SER A 131 -7.86 17.74 -10.42
C SER A 131 -7.16 17.00 -11.56
N ALA A 132 -6.10 17.57 -12.14
CA ALA A 132 -5.32 16.91 -13.19
C ALA A 132 -4.68 15.60 -12.71
N THR A 133 -4.20 15.54 -11.47
CA THR A 133 -3.63 14.30 -10.89
C THR A 133 -4.70 13.24 -10.73
N ILE A 134 -5.89 13.60 -10.22
CA ILE A 134 -7.00 12.67 -10.02
C ILE A 134 -7.46 12.10 -11.38
N ILE A 135 -7.64 12.97 -12.38
CA ILE A 135 -8.05 12.58 -13.73
C ILE A 135 -7.01 11.64 -14.35
N GLY A 136 -5.74 12.05 -14.37
CA GLY A 136 -4.66 11.25 -14.96
C GLY A 136 -4.48 9.88 -14.29
N TYR A 137 -4.76 9.78 -12.99
CA TYR A 137 -4.77 8.49 -12.30
C TYR A 137 -5.87 7.56 -12.84
N PHE A 138 -7.11 8.04 -12.95
CA PHE A 138 -8.24 7.22 -13.43
C PHE A 138 -8.11 6.85 -14.91
N GLU A 139 -7.58 7.76 -15.74
CA GLU A 139 -7.23 7.47 -17.13
C GLU A 139 -6.18 6.34 -17.22
N GLY A 140 -5.14 6.40 -16.39
CA GLY A 140 -4.04 5.42 -16.40
C GLY A 140 -4.44 4.01 -15.96
N ILE A 141 -5.47 3.87 -15.11
CA ILE A 141 -5.97 2.56 -14.64
C ILE A 141 -7.17 2.03 -15.44
N THR A 142 -7.60 2.76 -16.48
CA THR A 142 -8.76 2.44 -17.33
C THR A 142 -10.00 1.99 -16.53
N ARG A 143 -10.25 2.66 -15.41
CA ARG A 143 -11.37 2.31 -14.52
C ARG A 143 -12.65 2.92 -15.06
N ASP A 144 -13.71 2.12 -15.10
CA ASP A 144 -15.03 2.64 -15.46
C ASP A 144 -15.55 3.62 -14.39
N LEU A 145 -15.85 4.84 -14.84
CA LEU A 145 -16.42 5.92 -14.03
C LEU A 145 -17.89 6.19 -14.40
N SER A 146 -18.51 5.37 -15.26
CA SER A 146 -19.90 5.55 -15.71
C SER A 146 -20.93 5.64 -14.57
N GLN A 147 -20.64 5.00 -13.43
CA GLN A 147 -21.49 4.98 -12.25
C GLN A 147 -21.11 6.03 -11.19
N LEU A 148 -20.06 6.83 -11.42
CA LEU A 148 -19.64 7.87 -10.48
C LEU A 148 -20.70 8.97 -10.44
N SER A 149 -21.33 9.14 -9.27
CA SER A 149 -22.46 10.05 -9.08
C SER A 149 -22.13 11.26 -8.23
N ALA A 150 -21.09 11.18 -7.39
CA ALA A 150 -20.70 12.26 -6.49
C ALA A 150 -19.19 12.28 -6.28
N ILE A 151 -18.65 13.49 -6.18
CA ILE A 151 -17.28 13.72 -5.71
C ILE A 151 -17.33 14.68 -4.53
N GLY A 152 -16.81 14.24 -3.39
CA GLY A 152 -16.67 15.02 -2.18
C GLY A 152 -15.23 15.38 -1.91
N CYS A 153 -15.05 16.46 -1.15
CA CYS A 153 -13.75 16.84 -0.60
C CYS A 153 -13.93 17.55 0.73
N ASP A 154 -12.84 17.65 1.47
CA ASP A 154 -12.83 18.42 2.71
C ASP A 154 -13.03 19.93 2.43
N GLY A 155 -13.44 20.66 3.47
CA GLY A 155 -13.79 22.09 3.36
C GLY A 155 -12.59 23.04 3.24
N THR A 156 -11.39 22.57 2.92
CA THR A 156 -10.23 23.47 2.82
C THR A 156 -10.38 24.45 1.66
N SER A 157 -9.81 25.65 1.81
CA SER A 157 -9.91 26.71 0.80
C SER A 157 -9.28 26.33 -0.55
N VAL A 158 -8.29 25.43 -0.53
CA VAL A 158 -7.63 24.87 -1.72
C VAL A 158 -8.59 23.92 -2.47
N ASN A 159 -9.49 23.26 -1.76
CA ASN A 159 -10.41 22.28 -2.34
C ASN A 159 -11.76 22.92 -2.76
N THR A 160 -12.28 23.86 -1.96
CA THR A 160 -13.65 24.42 -2.10
C THR A 160 -13.69 25.92 -2.43
N GLY A 161 -12.54 26.61 -2.53
CA GLY A 161 -12.53 28.08 -2.66
C GLY A 161 -13.16 28.61 -3.97
N TRP A 162 -13.90 29.71 -3.91
CA TRP A 162 -14.64 30.26 -5.06
C TRP A 162 -13.79 30.65 -6.29
N LYS A 163 -12.49 30.91 -6.09
CA LYS A 163 -11.54 31.28 -7.16
C LYS A 163 -10.58 30.15 -7.55
N PHE A 164 -10.39 29.19 -6.65
CA PHE A 164 -9.31 28.21 -6.73
C PHE A 164 -9.75 26.85 -6.20
N GLY A 165 -11.03 26.51 -6.26
CA GLY A 165 -11.55 25.19 -5.90
C GLY A 165 -11.23 24.17 -6.99
N VAL A 166 -11.20 22.89 -6.63
CA VAL A 166 -10.85 21.77 -7.54
C VAL A 166 -11.87 21.62 -8.67
N TRP A 167 -13.10 22.10 -8.46
CA TRP A 167 -14.24 21.94 -9.38
C TRP A 167 -14.80 23.26 -9.93
N ASN A 168 -14.03 24.36 -9.82
CA ASN A 168 -14.36 25.64 -10.47
C ASN A 168 -13.87 25.71 -11.91
#